data_AF-A0A832Y7Q0-F1
#
_entry.id   AF-A0A832Y7Q0-F1
#
_cell.length_a   1.000
_cell.length_b   1.000
_cell.length_c   1.000
_cell.angle_alpha   90.00
_cell.angle_beta   90.00
_cell.angle_gamma   90.00
#
_symmetry.space_group_name_H-M   'P 1'
#
loop_
_entity.id
_entity.type
_entity.pdbx_description
1 polymer ?
#
loop_
_entity_poly.entity_id
_entity_poly.type
_entity_poly.pdbx_seq_one_letter_code
_entity_poly.pdbx_strand_id
1 'polypeptide(L)'
;MLPDEKQEVYEAIQKTHIHGSPDGPWFFIIAKADGLTHQLIGITDTSMLRPQVFSYQRGEVGIAFCGSEKQVIDAVLESLSSEDKRFWRRCDEYWNARGGSYTDGGSFIFDINPDNKGGHELTITNKFDAIVDTHPEGNFNIEPAAMESGFDWPLEWAPNEIFPQIIATFPTFDWPAALGLLSEIGSYASQHSRQQAVDLLCLLLNRKYDTGALRTSRWLDYVEDAIMGILNHAGTTPCAYFSGQKSPGHLPKPQNPTQAIVVDARPYPIEGIDSLARELIALHKAGWRNFMVTHCKGHRFIGNGFGMETSDVRIDVFGSVGDYLGSGSDGMTIHMHGNAQDQVAQIHKCGTLVVHGDVGQCYGYGAKGGRLFVQGNAAGRPMINSVGSPKLVINGTALDYLAESFMAGDPLEGGGFVIVNGIQFEPNGEISDLDTPYPGGNLFSLSSGGAIYVRDPSNVLSPSQLNGGEFVDLTDADWDVIQPLLVENEEHYGIPLARLLTVEGEIRSPSEVYRKIIPLKNKALSVEDNWAGNH
;
A
#
# COMPACT_ATOMS: atom_id res chain seq x y z
N MET A 1 -10.08 14.21 -19.14
CA MET A 1 -8.66 14.50 -19.44
C MET A 1 -8.52 15.91 -19.99
N LEU A 2 -7.38 16.57 -19.75
CA LEU A 2 -7.03 17.86 -20.36
C LEU A 2 -7.02 17.75 -21.91
N PRO A 3 -7.18 18.84 -22.67
CA PRO A 3 -6.85 18.85 -24.09
C PRO A 3 -5.39 18.41 -24.30
N ASP A 4 -5.10 17.67 -25.36
CA ASP A 4 -3.77 17.08 -25.62
C ASP A 4 -2.65 18.14 -25.54
N GLU A 5 -2.88 19.33 -26.11
CA GLU A 5 -1.94 20.46 -26.05
C GLU A 5 -1.59 20.89 -24.61
N LYS A 6 -2.54 20.78 -23.67
CA LYS A 6 -2.31 21.09 -22.25
C LYS A 6 -1.63 19.93 -21.53
N GLN A 7 -1.97 18.69 -21.87
CA GLN A 7 -1.28 17.51 -21.31
C GLN A 7 0.21 17.58 -21.62
N GLU A 8 0.58 17.86 -22.88
CA GLU A 8 1.98 18.03 -23.29
C GLU A 8 2.72 19.09 -22.47
N VAL A 9 2.08 20.24 -22.17
CA VAL A 9 2.69 21.31 -21.36
C VAL A 9 2.92 20.86 -19.92
N TYR A 10 1.93 20.24 -19.27
CA TYR A 10 2.09 19.80 -17.88
C TYR A 10 3.06 18.62 -17.76
N GLU A 11 3.03 17.70 -18.71
CA GLU A 11 4.00 16.62 -18.83
C GLU A 11 5.42 17.19 -18.98
N ALA A 12 5.61 18.21 -19.81
CA ALA A 12 6.89 18.90 -19.94
C ALA A 12 7.31 19.58 -18.62
N ILE A 13 6.39 20.23 -17.90
CA ILE A 13 6.68 20.84 -16.58
C ILE A 13 7.14 19.78 -15.57
N GLN A 14 6.48 18.63 -15.50
CA GLN A 14 6.88 17.54 -14.60
C GLN A 14 8.23 16.94 -14.96
N LYS A 15 8.50 16.77 -16.26
CA LYS A 15 9.79 16.30 -16.77
C LYS A 15 10.90 17.34 -16.59
N THR A 16 10.56 18.62 -16.41
CA THR A 16 11.54 19.70 -16.27
C THR A 16 12.23 19.66 -14.92
N HIS A 17 13.56 19.55 -14.94
CA HIS A 17 14.38 19.64 -13.74
C HIS A 17 14.53 21.09 -13.28
N ILE A 18 13.93 21.45 -12.15
CA ILE A 18 14.08 22.77 -11.53
C ILE A 18 15.17 22.68 -10.45
N HIS A 19 16.30 23.39 -10.66
CA HIS A 19 17.48 23.34 -9.78
C HIS A 19 17.42 24.29 -8.56
N GLY A 20 16.26 24.86 -8.25
CA GLY A 20 16.07 25.78 -7.12
C GLY A 20 14.74 25.57 -6.40
N SER A 21 14.75 25.63 -5.08
CA SER A 21 13.56 25.66 -4.23
C SER A 21 13.34 27.10 -3.75
N PRO A 22 12.30 27.83 -4.20
CA PRO A 22 11.91 29.05 -3.53
C PRO A 22 11.16 28.66 -2.25
N ASP A 23 11.73 28.94 -1.08
CA ASP A 23 11.07 28.94 0.24
C ASP A 23 10.01 27.87 0.52
N GLY A 24 10.43 26.61 0.71
CA GLY A 24 9.68 25.56 1.40
C GLY A 24 8.39 25.07 0.71
N PRO A 25 8.07 23.77 0.76
CA PRO A 25 6.81 23.28 0.22
C PRO A 25 5.65 23.72 1.13
N TRP A 26 4.73 24.53 0.59
CA TRP A 26 3.52 24.92 1.29
C TRP A 26 2.35 24.02 0.90
N PHE A 27 1.62 23.58 1.92
CA PHE A 27 0.35 22.89 1.79
C PHE A 27 -0.75 23.86 2.20
N PHE A 28 -1.68 24.15 1.29
CA PHE A 28 -2.80 25.03 1.58
C PHE A 28 -4.10 24.25 1.53
N ILE A 29 -4.84 24.28 2.64
CA ILE A 29 -6.27 23.94 2.65
C ILE A 29 -7.02 25.25 2.74
N ILE A 30 -7.78 25.57 1.71
CA ILE A 30 -8.56 26.80 1.62
C ILE A 30 -10.02 26.44 1.76
N ALA A 31 -10.64 26.91 2.85
CA ALA A 31 -12.09 26.89 3.00
C ALA A 31 -12.65 28.26 2.60
N LYS A 32 -13.62 28.29 1.69
CA LYS A 32 -14.26 29.51 1.19
C LYS A 32 -15.77 29.35 1.22
N ALA A 33 -16.48 30.43 1.52
CA ALA A 33 -17.89 30.57 1.18
C ALA A 33 -18.01 31.35 -0.13
N ASP A 34 -18.69 30.78 -1.12
CA ASP A 34 -19.00 31.41 -2.41
C ASP A 34 -20.51 31.51 -2.60
N GLY A 35 -21.08 32.62 -2.13
CA GLY A 35 -22.54 32.76 -2.05
C GLY A 35 -23.14 31.75 -1.08
N LEU A 36 -23.92 30.81 -1.61
CA LEU A 36 -24.53 29.71 -0.85
C LEU A 36 -23.71 28.41 -0.89
N THR A 37 -22.65 28.37 -1.70
CA THR A 37 -21.77 27.21 -1.81
C THR A 37 -20.67 27.30 -0.76
N HIS A 38 -20.41 26.18 -0.08
CA HIS A 38 -19.23 26.02 0.77
C HIS A 38 -18.19 25.19 0.03
N GLN A 39 -16.99 25.74 -0.12
CA GLN A 39 -15.92 25.15 -0.93
C GLN A 39 -14.70 24.83 -0.07
N LEU A 40 -14.11 23.66 -0.30
CA LEU A 40 -12.82 23.24 0.23
C LEU A 40 -11.86 22.92 -0.92
N ILE A 41 -10.69 23.55 -0.92
CA ILE A 41 -9.65 23.34 -1.94
C ILE A 41 -8.39 22.86 -1.24
N GLY A 42 -7.83 21.74 -1.70
CA GLY A 42 -6.47 21.34 -1.34
C GLY A 42 -5.49 21.76 -2.43
N ILE A 43 -4.55 22.66 -2.13
CA ILE A 43 -3.49 23.07 -3.05
C ILE A 43 -2.16 22.55 -2.51
N THR A 44 -1.48 21.78 -3.36
CA THR A 44 -0.12 21.30 -3.11
C THR A 44 0.83 22.03 -4.06
N ASP A 45 1.95 22.54 -3.54
CA ASP A 45 2.99 23.13 -4.37
C ASP A 45 3.53 22.10 -5.38
N THR A 46 3.73 22.49 -6.64
CA THR A 46 4.26 21.62 -7.69
C THR A 46 5.66 21.06 -7.38
N SER A 47 6.46 21.77 -6.58
CA SER A 47 7.78 21.34 -6.12
C SER A 47 7.72 20.40 -4.91
N MET A 48 6.55 20.26 -4.27
CA MET A 48 6.36 19.38 -3.12
C MET A 48 6.35 17.91 -3.57
N LEU A 49 7.19 17.11 -2.91
CA LEU A 49 7.27 15.67 -3.16
C LEU A 49 6.27 14.88 -2.33
N ARG A 50 5.75 15.49 -1.25
CA ARG A 50 4.78 14.84 -0.36
C ARG A 50 3.39 14.98 -0.98
N PRO A 51 2.69 13.88 -1.28
CA PRO A 51 1.35 13.95 -1.80
C PRO A 51 0.39 14.48 -0.73
N GLN A 52 -0.68 15.15 -1.17
CA GLN A 52 -1.86 15.44 -0.37
C GLN A 52 -2.85 14.31 -0.56
N VAL A 53 -3.51 13.90 0.51
CA VAL A 53 -4.50 12.84 0.46
C VAL A 53 -5.89 13.44 0.41
N PHE A 54 -6.62 13.06 -0.62
CA PHE A 54 -8.02 13.37 -0.79
C PHE A 54 -8.83 12.09 -0.66
N SER A 55 -10.04 12.15 -0.16
CA SER A 55 -10.92 10.99 -0.11
C SER A 55 -12.37 11.40 0.00
N TYR A 56 -13.26 10.42 -0.21
CA TYR A 56 -14.68 10.62 0.00
C TYR A 56 -15.38 9.33 0.48
N GLN A 57 -16.57 9.49 1.04
CA GLN A 57 -17.49 8.42 1.34
C GLN A 57 -18.91 8.85 0.94
N ARG A 58 -19.65 7.97 0.25
CA ARG A 58 -21.05 8.16 -0.11
C ARG A 58 -21.94 7.11 0.56
N GLY A 59 -22.75 7.56 1.51
CA GLY A 59 -23.83 6.76 2.10
C GLY A 59 -25.14 7.54 2.10
N GLU A 60 -25.85 7.53 3.23
CA GLU A 60 -26.99 8.43 3.47
C GLU A 60 -26.61 9.91 3.36
N VAL A 61 -25.35 10.22 3.69
CA VAL A 61 -24.75 11.55 3.55
C VAL A 61 -23.40 11.39 2.86
N GLY A 62 -23.06 12.32 1.98
CA GLY A 62 -21.73 12.41 1.37
C GLY A 62 -20.77 13.21 2.27
N ILE A 63 -19.54 12.71 2.42
CA ILE A 63 -18.45 13.42 3.11
C ILE A 63 -17.16 13.28 2.30
N ALA A 64 -16.34 14.33 2.31
CA ALA A 64 -15.03 14.33 1.68
C ALA A 64 -13.98 14.90 2.62
N PHE A 65 -12.74 14.45 2.44
CA PHE A 65 -11.61 14.84 3.26
C PHE A 65 -10.44 15.29 2.41
N CYS A 66 -9.72 16.26 2.94
CA CYS A 66 -8.46 16.74 2.41
C CYS A 66 -7.48 16.77 3.60
N GLY A 67 -6.42 15.97 3.52
CA GLY A 67 -5.49 15.75 4.60
C GLY A 67 -4.05 15.65 4.12
N SER A 68 -3.11 15.79 5.04
CA SER A 68 -1.69 15.57 4.77
C SER A 68 -1.35 14.09 4.62
N GLU A 69 -2.12 13.19 5.26
CA GLU A 69 -1.94 11.74 5.20
C GLU A 69 -3.28 11.01 5.35
N LYS A 70 -3.35 9.78 4.82
CA LYS A 70 -4.52 8.90 4.93
C LYS A 70 -4.88 8.55 6.37
N GLN A 71 -3.90 8.37 7.25
CA GLN A 71 -4.10 7.96 8.63
C GLN A 71 -4.92 8.98 9.43
N VAL A 72 -4.79 10.27 9.11
CA VAL A 72 -5.60 11.34 9.73
C VAL A 72 -7.07 11.19 9.32
N ILE A 73 -7.32 10.90 8.04
CA ILE A 73 -8.66 10.67 7.52
C ILE A 73 -9.29 9.44 8.17
N ASP A 74 -8.53 8.34 8.27
CA ASP A 74 -9.00 7.10 8.89
C ASP A 74 -9.34 7.31 10.37
N ALA A 75 -8.52 8.07 11.11
CA ALA A 75 -8.81 8.42 12.50
C ALA A 75 -10.10 9.25 12.65
N VAL A 76 -10.35 10.19 11.74
CA VAL A 76 -11.59 10.98 11.72
C VAL A 76 -12.80 10.08 11.44
N LEU A 77 -12.72 9.20 10.44
CA LEU A 77 -13.81 8.28 10.13
C LEU A 77 -14.08 7.26 11.23
N GLU A 78 -13.03 6.78 11.90
CA GLU A 78 -13.20 5.91 13.06
C GLU A 78 -13.98 6.63 14.17
N SER A 79 -13.60 7.87 14.50
CA SER A 79 -14.32 8.70 15.48
C SER A 79 -15.77 8.93 15.05
N LEU A 80 -15.99 9.36 13.80
CA LEU A 80 -17.33 9.65 13.27
C LEU A 80 -18.24 8.42 13.28
N SER A 81 -17.74 7.27 12.82
CA SER A 81 -18.52 6.02 12.77
C SER A 81 -18.95 5.52 14.15
N SER A 82 -18.21 5.89 15.21
CA SER A 82 -18.57 5.54 16.59
C SER A 82 -19.73 6.37 17.15
N GLU A 83 -19.97 7.56 16.59
CA GLU A 83 -20.99 8.51 17.05
C GLU A 83 -22.19 8.58 16.09
N ASP A 84 -21.98 8.30 14.80
CA ASP A 84 -22.97 8.45 13.74
C ASP A 84 -22.94 7.26 12.78
N LYS A 85 -24.02 6.48 12.79
CA LYS A 85 -24.17 5.22 12.02
C LYS A 85 -24.24 5.42 10.50
N ARG A 86 -24.42 6.66 10.04
CA ARG A 86 -24.41 7.00 8.61
C ARG A 86 -23.03 6.81 7.99
N PHE A 87 -21.97 6.84 8.80
CA PHE A 87 -20.58 6.67 8.37
C PHE A 87 -20.00 5.30 8.77
N TRP A 88 -18.90 4.92 8.14
CA TRP A 88 -18.05 3.78 8.52
C TRP A 88 -16.57 4.14 8.44
N ARG A 89 -15.71 3.26 8.97
CA ARG A 89 -14.29 3.52 9.21
C ARG A 89 -13.43 3.62 7.95
N ARG A 90 -13.94 3.25 6.78
CA ARG A 90 -13.19 3.19 5.51
C ARG A 90 -13.83 4.09 4.45
N CYS A 91 -13.06 4.98 3.80
CA CYS A 91 -13.55 5.73 2.64
C CYS A 91 -13.84 4.81 1.47
N ASP A 92 -14.64 5.28 0.52
CA ASP A 92 -14.86 4.60 -0.75
C ASP A 92 -13.60 4.63 -1.62
N GLU A 93 -12.91 5.77 -1.65
CA GLU A 93 -11.69 5.95 -2.42
C GLU A 93 -10.73 6.93 -1.72
N TYR A 94 -9.44 6.78 -1.97
CA TYR A 94 -8.39 7.70 -1.58
C TYR A 94 -7.56 8.08 -2.81
N TRP A 95 -7.22 9.36 -2.94
CA TRP A 95 -6.30 9.86 -3.96
C TRP A 95 -5.08 10.47 -3.29
N ASN A 96 -3.90 9.95 -3.63
CA ASN A 96 -2.62 10.52 -3.23
C ASN A 96 -2.16 11.51 -4.30
N ALA A 97 -2.75 12.70 -4.28
CA ALA A 97 -2.59 13.67 -5.34
C ALA A 97 -1.34 14.53 -5.13
N ARG A 98 -0.71 14.92 -6.24
CA ARG A 98 0.48 15.76 -6.24
C ARG A 98 0.23 17.03 -7.03
N GLY A 99 0.63 18.19 -6.50
CA GLY A 99 0.39 19.51 -7.12
C GLY A 99 0.72 19.59 -8.62
N GLY A 100 1.82 18.96 -9.06
CA GLY A 100 2.24 18.93 -10.46
C GLY A 100 1.53 17.93 -11.38
N SER A 101 0.72 17.01 -10.85
CA SER A 101 0.12 15.89 -11.61
C SER A 101 -0.78 16.34 -12.78
N TYR A 102 -0.67 15.74 -13.97
CA TYR A 102 -1.56 16.02 -15.12
C TYR A 102 -2.61 14.94 -15.38
N THR A 103 -2.48 13.78 -14.71
CA THR A 103 -3.34 12.60 -14.91
C THR A 103 -4.57 12.64 -14.01
N ASP A 104 -4.39 12.80 -12.70
CA ASP A 104 -5.47 12.90 -11.69
C ASP A 104 -5.86 14.36 -11.36
N GLY A 105 -5.20 15.34 -11.99
CA GLY A 105 -5.35 16.75 -11.67
C GLY A 105 -4.61 17.18 -10.41
N GLY A 106 -4.01 16.31 -9.62
CA GLY A 106 -3.06 16.68 -8.57
C GLY A 106 -3.59 17.49 -7.38
N SER A 107 -4.89 17.79 -7.39
CA SER A 107 -5.63 18.61 -6.44
C SER A 107 -7.11 18.47 -6.77
N PHE A 108 -7.94 18.34 -5.72
CA PHE A 108 -9.39 18.28 -5.83
C PHE A 108 -10.03 19.46 -5.10
N ILE A 109 -11.16 19.89 -5.65
CA ILE A 109 -12.04 20.93 -5.12
C ILE A 109 -13.34 20.24 -4.71
N PHE A 110 -13.77 20.49 -3.48
CA PHE A 110 -15.00 19.96 -2.92
C PHE A 110 -15.98 21.10 -2.72
N ASP A 111 -17.10 21.05 -3.43
CA ASP A 111 -18.18 22.01 -3.33
C ASP A 111 -19.39 21.38 -2.65
N ILE A 112 -19.89 22.03 -1.61
CA ILE A 112 -21.18 21.73 -1.00
C ILE A 112 -22.16 22.77 -1.52
N ASN A 113 -22.97 22.36 -2.50
CA ASN A 113 -23.93 23.20 -3.19
C ASN A 113 -25.34 23.01 -2.61
N PRO A 114 -26.15 24.06 -2.42
CA PRO A 114 -27.56 23.89 -2.05
C PRO A 114 -28.33 23.19 -3.17
N ASP A 115 -29.16 22.21 -2.82
CA ASP A 115 -30.01 21.50 -3.77
C ASP A 115 -31.42 22.13 -3.86
N ASN A 116 -32.18 21.74 -4.89
CA ASN A 116 -33.55 22.23 -5.13
C ASN A 116 -34.59 21.75 -4.09
N LYS A 117 -34.20 20.83 -3.19
CA LYS A 117 -35.05 20.23 -2.15
C LYS A 117 -34.73 20.79 -0.75
N GLY A 118 -33.83 21.78 -0.65
CA GLY A 118 -33.41 22.39 0.61
C GLY A 118 -32.31 21.61 1.34
N GLY A 119 -31.74 20.58 0.73
CA GLY A 119 -30.55 19.87 1.17
C GLY A 119 -29.27 20.44 0.53
N HIS A 120 -28.16 19.72 0.68
CA HIS A 120 -26.88 20.07 0.08
C HIS A 120 -26.28 18.88 -0.66
N GLU A 121 -25.66 19.14 -1.80
CA GLU A 121 -24.99 18.16 -2.64
C GLU A 121 -23.49 18.40 -2.64
N LEU A 122 -22.72 17.35 -2.32
CA LEU A 122 -21.27 17.35 -2.46
C LEU A 122 -20.90 17.06 -3.92
N THR A 123 -20.28 18.02 -4.58
CA THR A 123 -19.68 17.90 -5.92
C THR A 123 -18.17 17.93 -5.80
N ILE A 124 -17.47 17.09 -6.57
CA ILE A 124 -16.01 17.00 -6.56
C ILE A 124 -15.51 17.25 -7.97
N THR A 125 -14.62 18.23 -8.10
CA THR A 125 -13.92 18.52 -9.36
C THR A 125 -12.42 18.39 -9.15
N ASN A 126 -11.68 18.04 -10.20
CA ASN A 126 -10.24 18.16 -10.19
C ASN A 126 -9.80 19.60 -10.48
N LYS A 127 -8.50 19.90 -10.40
CA LYS A 127 -7.96 21.25 -10.67
C LYS A 127 -8.25 21.82 -12.07
N PHE A 128 -8.77 21.01 -12.98
CA PHE A 128 -9.11 21.37 -14.35
C PHE A 128 -10.62 21.57 -14.54
N ASP A 129 -11.36 21.72 -13.45
CA ASP A 129 -12.82 21.87 -13.41
C ASP A 129 -13.60 20.66 -13.97
N ALA A 130 -12.93 19.52 -14.18
CA ALA A 130 -13.59 18.30 -14.61
C ALA A 130 -14.24 17.63 -13.41
N ILE A 131 -15.53 17.28 -13.54
CA ILE A 131 -16.27 16.52 -12.53
C ILE A 131 -15.63 15.14 -12.39
N VAL A 132 -15.35 14.77 -11.15
CA VAL A 132 -14.88 13.44 -10.78
C VAL A 132 -16.11 12.63 -10.38
N ASP A 133 -16.27 11.45 -10.98
CA ASP A 133 -17.33 10.54 -10.55
C ASP A 133 -17.00 10.05 -9.15
N THR A 134 -17.89 10.38 -8.22
CA THR A 134 -17.76 10.04 -6.80
C THR A 134 -19.03 9.37 -6.30
N HIS A 135 -19.70 8.60 -7.16
CA HIS A 135 -20.85 7.76 -6.85
C HIS A 135 -20.47 6.29 -7.06
N PRO A 136 -19.77 5.66 -6.11
CA PRO A 136 -19.32 4.28 -6.28
C PRO A 136 -20.54 3.35 -6.34
N GLU A 137 -20.37 2.17 -6.91
CA GLU A 137 -21.42 1.16 -7.04
C GLU A 137 -21.64 0.36 -5.73
N GLY A 138 -22.70 -0.45 -5.70
CA GLY A 138 -23.00 -1.35 -4.60
C GLY A 138 -23.85 -0.75 -3.49
N ASN A 139 -24.66 -1.60 -2.85
CA ASN A 139 -25.53 -1.27 -1.73
C ASN A 139 -24.72 -1.10 -0.44
N PHE A 140 -24.87 0.04 0.24
CA PHE A 140 -24.26 0.30 1.56
C PHE A 140 -25.23 0.09 2.73
N ASN A 141 -26.53 -0.12 2.46
CA ASN A 141 -27.55 -0.31 3.50
C ASN A 141 -27.48 -1.72 4.06
N ILE A 142 -27.02 -1.82 5.30
CA ILE A 142 -26.83 -3.09 5.98
C ILE A 142 -28.17 -3.67 6.44
N GLU A 143 -28.37 -4.96 6.16
CA GLU A 143 -29.48 -5.75 6.66
C GLU A 143 -28.97 -6.79 7.68
N PRO A 144 -29.84 -7.31 8.56
CA PRO A 144 -29.44 -8.33 9.53
C PRO A 144 -28.87 -9.58 8.86
N ALA A 145 -27.86 -10.19 9.49
CA ALA A 145 -27.25 -11.43 9.02
C ALA A 145 -28.30 -12.54 8.85
N ALA A 146 -28.20 -13.29 7.75
CA ALA A 146 -28.91 -14.54 7.58
C ALA A 146 -28.36 -15.59 8.56
N MET A 147 -29.16 -16.64 8.83
CA MET A 147 -28.73 -17.75 9.68
C MET A 147 -27.59 -18.55 9.03
N GLU A 148 -27.61 -18.66 7.71
CA GLU A 148 -26.60 -19.31 6.88
C GLU A 148 -26.32 -18.40 5.67
N SER A 149 -25.08 -18.39 5.19
CA SER A 149 -24.66 -17.61 4.02
C SER A 149 -25.17 -18.18 2.71
N GLY A 150 -25.54 -19.47 2.70
CA GLY A 150 -25.81 -20.22 1.47
C GLY A 150 -24.56 -20.70 0.75
N PHE A 151 -23.35 -20.44 1.28
CA PHE A 151 -22.11 -21.02 0.80
C PHE A 151 -21.99 -22.48 1.27
N ASP A 152 -21.73 -23.40 0.35
CA ASP A 152 -21.57 -24.81 0.66
C ASP A 152 -20.15 -25.10 1.16
N TRP A 153 -19.98 -25.10 2.49
CA TRP A 153 -18.68 -25.35 3.11
C TRP A 153 -18.28 -26.84 3.00
N PRO A 154 -17.09 -27.16 2.45
CA PRO A 154 -16.57 -28.51 2.52
C PRO A 154 -16.18 -28.87 3.95
N LEU A 155 -16.14 -30.18 4.26
CA LEU A 155 -15.81 -30.69 5.59
C LEU A 155 -14.40 -30.26 6.06
N GLU A 156 -13.45 -30.26 5.13
CA GLU A 156 -12.07 -29.80 5.35
C GLU A 156 -11.72 -28.77 4.28
N TRP A 157 -11.06 -27.70 4.69
CA TRP A 157 -10.60 -26.65 3.78
C TRP A 157 -9.33 -25.97 4.28
N ALA A 158 -8.55 -25.47 3.33
CA ALA A 158 -7.47 -24.54 3.57
C ALA A 158 -7.82 -23.14 3.01
N PRO A 159 -7.34 -22.05 3.65
CA PRO A 159 -7.67 -20.68 3.24
C PRO A 159 -7.43 -20.39 1.75
N ASN A 160 -6.27 -20.77 1.21
CA ASN A 160 -5.91 -20.53 -0.20
C ASN A 160 -6.74 -21.36 -1.19
N GLU A 161 -7.35 -22.47 -0.75
CA GLU A 161 -8.16 -23.35 -1.60
C GLU A 161 -9.64 -22.96 -1.59
N ILE A 162 -10.15 -22.49 -0.44
CA ILE A 162 -11.55 -22.10 -0.29
C ILE A 162 -11.81 -20.67 -0.74
N PHE A 163 -10.82 -19.77 -0.61
CA PHE A 163 -10.95 -18.37 -1.01
C PHE A 163 -11.40 -18.20 -2.47
N PRO A 164 -10.80 -18.86 -3.48
CA PRO A 164 -11.26 -18.78 -4.86
C PRO A 164 -12.72 -19.24 -5.07
N GLN A 165 -13.16 -20.22 -4.29
CA GLN A 165 -14.53 -20.75 -4.37
C GLN A 165 -15.54 -19.75 -3.78
N ILE A 166 -15.19 -19.11 -2.66
CA ILE A 166 -16.00 -18.05 -2.05
C ILE A 166 -16.15 -16.90 -3.04
N ILE A 167 -15.06 -16.34 -3.56
CA ILE A 167 -15.13 -15.17 -4.44
C ILE A 167 -15.82 -15.46 -5.78
N ALA A 168 -15.83 -16.71 -6.26
CA ALA A 168 -16.59 -17.08 -7.45
C ALA A 168 -18.12 -17.01 -7.24
N THR A 169 -18.58 -17.19 -6.00
CA THR A 169 -20.01 -17.09 -5.63
C THR A 169 -20.37 -15.73 -5.02
N PHE A 170 -19.40 -14.99 -4.51
CA PHE A 170 -19.59 -13.75 -3.78
C PHE A 170 -20.41 -12.68 -4.55
N PRO A 171 -20.30 -12.54 -5.89
CA PRO A 171 -21.12 -11.57 -6.62
C PRO A 171 -22.64 -11.78 -6.48
N THR A 172 -23.08 -12.99 -6.11
CA THR A 172 -24.50 -13.29 -5.88
C THR A 172 -24.96 -12.98 -4.46
N PHE A 173 -24.07 -12.53 -3.57
CA PHE A 173 -24.39 -12.30 -2.17
C PHE A 173 -25.12 -10.97 -2.00
N ASP A 174 -26.05 -10.95 -1.05
CA ASP A 174 -26.60 -9.74 -0.44
C ASP A 174 -25.98 -9.55 0.96
N TRP A 175 -26.38 -8.47 1.66
CA TRP A 175 -25.87 -8.19 3.00
C TRP A 175 -26.14 -9.30 4.01
N PRO A 176 -27.38 -9.85 4.09
CA PRO A 176 -27.65 -10.99 4.97
C PRO A 176 -26.73 -12.19 4.74
N ALA A 177 -26.53 -12.59 3.48
CA ALA A 177 -25.65 -13.73 3.13
C ALA A 177 -24.18 -13.44 3.47
N ALA A 178 -23.67 -12.26 3.13
CA ALA A 178 -22.29 -11.88 3.40
C ALA A 178 -21.97 -11.78 4.89
N LEU A 179 -22.89 -11.26 5.70
CA LEU A 179 -22.74 -11.25 7.15
C LEU A 179 -22.92 -12.66 7.75
N GLY A 180 -23.77 -13.50 7.14
CA GLY A 180 -23.86 -14.93 7.45
C GLY A 180 -22.50 -15.63 7.26
N LEU A 181 -21.80 -15.33 6.16
CA LEU A 181 -20.48 -15.89 5.86
C LEU A 181 -19.45 -15.51 6.94
N LEU A 182 -19.42 -14.23 7.34
CA LEU A 182 -18.54 -13.80 8.43
C LEU A 182 -18.88 -14.48 9.77
N SER A 183 -20.17 -14.71 10.04
CA SER A 183 -20.63 -15.42 11.24
C SER A 183 -20.19 -16.89 11.24
N GLU A 184 -20.27 -17.57 10.09
CA GLU A 184 -19.80 -18.94 9.89
C GLU A 184 -18.28 -19.04 10.10
N ILE A 185 -17.51 -18.12 9.51
CA ILE A 185 -16.05 -18.03 9.71
C ILE A 185 -15.72 -17.79 11.19
N GLY A 186 -16.44 -16.90 11.87
CA GLY A 186 -16.26 -16.65 13.30
C GLY A 186 -16.62 -17.85 14.19
N SER A 187 -17.66 -18.60 13.81
CA SER A 187 -18.05 -19.84 14.47
C SER A 187 -16.97 -20.91 14.29
N TYR A 188 -16.44 -21.06 13.07
CA TYR A 188 -15.31 -21.95 12.77
C TYR A 188 -14.06 -21.57 13.57
N ALA A 189 -13.75 -20.28 13.70
CA ALA A 189 -12.62 -19.79 14.49
C ALA A 189 -12.72 -20.19 15.98
N SER A 190 -13.94 -20.27 16.50
CA SER A 190 -14.23 -20.60 17.90
C SER A 190 -14.27 -22.11 18.16
N GLN A 191 -14.69 -22.90 17.18
CA GLN A 191 -14.93 -24.35 17.33
C GLN A 191 -13.78 -25.22 16.80
N HIS A 192 -13.05 -24.73 15.79
CA HIS A 192 -12.06 -25.51 15.06
C HIS A 192 -10.68 -24.84 15.06
N SER A 193 -10.46 -23.85 14.21
CA SER A 193 -9.13 -23.28 13.99
C SER A 193 -9.19 -21.77 13.79
N ARG A 194 -8.69 -21.05 14.80
CA ARG A 194 -8.57 -19.59 14.75
C ARG A 194 -7.60 -19.12 13.66
N GLN A 195 -6.51 -19.87 13.44
CA GLN A 195 -5.50 -19.52 12.44
C GLN A 195 -6.08 -19.56 11.03
N GLN A 196 -6.73 -20.66 10.64
CA GLN A 196 -7.33 -20.79 9.31
C GLN A 196 -8.42 -19.74 9.06
N ALA A 197 -9.24 -19.42 10.08
CA ALA A 197 -10.24 -18.36 9.97
C ALA A 197 -9.59 -16.98 9.76
N VAL A 198 -8.56 -16.64 10.54
CA VAL A 198 -7.84 -15.36 10.39
C VAL A 198 -7.15 -15.29 9.03
N ASP A 199 -6.49 -16.36 8.58
CA ASP A 199 -5.82 -16.40 7.27
C ASP A 199 -6.82 -16.20 6.12
N LEU A 200 -8.00 -16.83 6.19
CA LEU A 200 -9.06 -16.63 5.20
C LEU A 200 -9.58 -15.19 5.21
N LEU A 201 -9.83 -14.61 6.38
CA LEU A 201 -10.26 -13.22 6.49
C LEU A 201 -9.17 -12.26 5.99
N CYS A 202 -7.89 -12.56 6.21
CA CYS A 202 -6.79 -11.81 5.62
C CYS A 202 -6.80 -11.90 4.09
N LEU A 203 -7.13 -13.04 3.48
CA LEU A 203 -7.33 -13.12 2.03
C LEU A 203 -8.50 -12.24 1.57
N LEU A 204 -9.64 -12.30 2.26
CA LEU A 204 -10.81 -11.46 1.99
C LEU A 204 -10.54 -9.96 2.18
N LEU A 205 -9.62 -9.58 3.08
CA LEU A 205 -9.25 -8.19 3.31
C LEU A 205 -8.27 -7.66 2.24
N ASN A 206 -7.27 -8.48 1.88
CA ASN A 206 -6.10 -8.00 1.12
C ASN A 206 -6.15 -8.29 -0.38
N ARG A 207 -6.94 -9.29 -0.83
CA ARG A 207 -7.10 -9.59 -2.26
C ARG A 207 -8.16 -8.67 -2.86
N LYS A 208 -8.06 -8.45 -4.17
CA LYS A 208 -9.05 -7.70 -4.95
C LYS A 208 -9.95 -8.68 -5.69
N TYR A 209 -11.26 -8.49 -5.58
CA TYR A 209 -12.29 -9.36 -6.14
C TYR A 209 -13.61 -8.60 -6.23
N ASP A 210 -14.52 -9.11 -7.06
CA ASP A 210 -15.84 -8.55 -7.27
C ASP A 210 -16.72 -8.75 -6.02
N THR A 211 -17.12 -7.63 -5.39
CA THR A 211 -18.04 -7.66 -4.25
C THR A 211 -19.51 -7.68 -4.66
N GLY A 212 -19.79 -7.76 -5.96
CA GLY A 212 -21.13 -7.80 -6.54
C GLY A 212 -21.99 -6.63 -6.09
N ALA A 213 -23.15 -6.94 -5.51
CA ALA A 213 -24.10 -5.94 -5.07
C ALA A 213 -23.68 -5.18 -3.79
N LEU A 214 -22.60 -5.57 -3.11
CA LEU A 214 -22.19 -4.94 -1.85
C LEU A 214 -21.26 -3.76 -2.10
N ARG A 215 -21.41 -2.71 -1.29
CA ARG A 215 -20.44 -1.63 -1.22
C ARG A 215 -19.09 -2.16 -0.69
N THR A 216 -18.05 -2.15 -1.51
CA THR A 216 -16.73 -2.71 -1.19
C THR A 216 -16.12 -2.11 0.08
N SER A 217 -16.11 -0.79 0.21
CA SER A 217 -15.53 -0.09 1.37
C SER A 217 -16.19 -0.51 2.69
N ARG A 218 -17.52 -0.70 2.67
CA ARG A 218 -18.33 -1.14 3.80
C ARG A 218 -18.13 -2.62 4.08
N TRP A 219 -18.05 -3.45 3.04
CA TRP A 219 -17.80 -4.89 3.19
C TRP A 219 -16.45 -5.15 3.86
N LEU A 220 -15.39 -4.53 3.34
CA LEU A 220 -14.05 -4.70 3.90
C LEU A 220 -13.95 -4.16 5.34
N ASP A 221 -14.76 -3.17 5.71
CA ASP A 221 -14.86 -2.69 7.09
C ASP A 221 -15.36 -3.79 8.04
N TYR A 222 -16.35 -4.58 7.62
CA TYR A 222 -16.83 -5.74 8.37
C TYR A 222 -15.84 -6.90 8.41
N VAL A 223 -15.13 -7.16 7.31
CA VAL A 223 -14.06 -8.17 7.26
C VAL A 223 -12.96 -7.83 8.28
N GLU A 224 -12.51 -6.57 8.30
CA GLU A 224 -11.50 -6.11 9.27
C GLU A 224 -12.02 -6.21 10.71
N ASP A 225 -13.28 -5.85 10.96
CA ASP A 225 -13.90 -6.03 12.29
C ASP A 225 -13.89 -7.48 12.76
N ALA A 226 -14.21 -8.42 11.86
CA ALA A 226 -14.20 -9.84 12.16
C ALA A 226 -12.79 -10.34 12.53
N ILE A 227 -11.75 -9.90 11.81
CA ILE A 227 -10.34 -10.20 12.14
C ILE A 227 -10.03 -9.70 13.55
N MET A 228 -10.33 -8.43 13.83
CA MET A 228 -10.05 -7.80 15.12
C MET A 228 -10.77 -8.52 16.26
N GLY A 229 -12.04 -8.87 16.08
CA GLY A 229 -12.83 -9.60 17.07
C GLY A 229 -12.25 -10.98 17.40
N ILE A 230 -11.88 -11.74 16.36
CA ILE A 230 -11.30 -13.08 16.52
C ILE A 230 -9.92 -13.02 17.19
N LEU A 231 -9.04 -12.12 16.75
CA LEU A 231 -7.69 -11.97 17.31
C LEU A 231 -7.75 -11.51 18.76
N ASN A 232 -8.55 -10.50 19.09
CA ASN A 232 -8.65 -9.99 20.45
C ASN A 232 -9.23 -11.01 21.44
N HIS A 233 -10.06 -11.95 20.96
CA HIS A 233 -10.54 -13.06 21.78
C HIS A 233 -9.41 -13.95 22.31
N ALA A 234 -8.21 -13.91 21.71
CA ALA A 234 -7.02 -14.60 22.23
C ALA A 234 -6.55 -14.07 23.60
N GLY A 235 -6.92 -12.84 23.99
CA GLY A 235 -6.63 -12.29 25.31
C GLY A 235 -7.42 -12.96 26.43
N THR A 236 -8.65 -13.41 26.14
CA THR A 236 -9.52 -14.11 27.09
C THR A 236 -9.40 -15.63 26.97
N THR A 237 -9.37 -16.13 25.73
CA THR A 237 -9.33 -17.56 25.40
C THR A 237 -8.15 -17.84 24.46
N PRO A 238 -6.92 -17.97 25.00
CA PRO A 238 -5.76 -18.33 24.18
C PRO A 238 -5.94 -19.73 23.57
N CYS A 239 -5.26 -19.98 22.46
CA CYS A 239 -5.25 -21.27 21.76
C CYS A 239 -3.81 -21.63 21.35
N ALA A 240 -3.61 -22.78 20.70
CA ALA A 240 -2.29 -23.25 20.27
C ALA A 240 -1.56 -22.24 19.36
N TYR A 241 -2.29 -21.43 18.60
CA TYR A 241 -1.74 -20.48 17.62
C TYR A 241 -1.70 -19.03 18.13
N PHE A 242 -2.57 -18.64 19.05
CA PHE A 242 -2.67 -17.25 19.51
C PHE A 242 -2.79 -17.14 21.02
N SER A 243 -2.02 -16.23 21.60
CA SER A 243 -2.21 -15.73 22.95
C SER A 243 -2.35 -14.21 22.88
N GLY A 244 -3.27 -13.62 23.63
CA GLY A 244 -3.36 -12.15 23.72
C GLY A 244 -2.56 -11.58 24.88
N GLN A 245 -2.02 -10.38 24.69
CA GLN A 245 -1.49 -9.58 25.78
C GLN A 245 -2.65 -8.98 26.60
N LYS A 246 -2.61 -9.13 27.93
CA LYS A 246 -3.70 -8.69 28.81
C LYS A 246 -3.67 -7.21 29.16
N SER A 247 -2.48 -6.63 29.27
CA SER A 247 -2.27 -5.23 29.64
C SER A 247 -0.87 -4.77 29.21
N PRO A 248 -0.63 -3.45 29.09
CA PRO A 248 0.71 -2.92 28.93
C PRO A 248 1.72 -3.47 29.94
N GLY A 249 2.90 -3.84 29.47
CA GLY A 249 3.97 -4.43 30.26
C GLY A 249 3.75 -5.89 30.71
N HIS A 250 2.60 -6.50 30.38
CA HIS A 250 2.40 -7.93 30.63
C HIS A 250 3.20 -8.74 29.60
N LEU A 251 4.20 -9.48 30.07
CA LEU A 251 5.10 -10.29 29.23
C LEU A 251 4.80 -11.80 29.41
N PRO A 252 3.75 -12.34 28.78
CA PRO A 252 3.53 -13.78 28.78
C PRO A 252 4.66 -14.47 28.01
N LYS A 253 4.84 -15.78 28.21
CA LYS A 253 5.76 -16.59 27.40
C LYS A 253 4.98 -17.40 26.38
N PRO A 254 5.53 -17.63 25.17
CA PRO A 254 4.93 -18.54 24.21
C PRO A 254 4.88 -19.96 24.77
N GLN A 255 3.79 -20.67 24.48
CA GLN A 255 3.63 -22.09 24.83
C GLN A 255 4.35 -23.01 23.85
N ASN A 256 4.52 -22.56 22.61
CA ASN A 256 5.24 -23.26 21.55
C ASN A 256 5.85 -22.23 20.56
N PRO A 257 6.81 -22.62 19.71
CA PRO A 257 7.51 -21.69 18.82
C PRO A 257 6.65 -21.03 17.74
N THR A 258 5.53 -21.65 17.34
CA THR A 258 4.67 -21.15 16.27
C THR A 258 3.53 -20.27 16.78
N GLN A 259 3.33 -20.19 18.10
CA GLN A 259 2.30 -19.34 18.70
C GLN A 259 2.63 -17.86 18.50
N ALA A 260 1.62 -17.08 18.12
CA ALA A 260 1.68 -15.63 17.99
C ALA A 260 1.11 -14.91 19.21
N ILE A 261 1.72 -13.78 19.57
CA ILE A 261 1.18 -12.84 20.55
C ILE A 261 0.32 -11.79 19.84
N VAL A 262 -0.92 -11.67 20.26
CA VAL A 262 -1.83 -10.61 19.82
C VAL A 262 -1.66 -9.41 20.75
N VAL A 263 -1.31 -8.27 20.17
CA VAL A 263 -1.07 -7.01 20.89
C VAL A 263 -2.05 -5.96 20.37
N ASP A 264 -2.91 -5.47 21.24
CA ASP A 264 -3.76 -4.31 20.96
C ASP A 264 -2.92 -3.03 21.08
N ALA A 265 -2.81 -2.27 20.00
CA ALA A 265 -1.99 -1.08 19.96
C ALA A 265 -2.60 0.10 20.72
N ARG A 266 -3.94 0.18 20.88
CA ARG A 266 -4.65 1.36 21.40
C ARG A 266 -4.17 1.87 22.76
N PRO A 267 -3.78 1.02 23.73
CA PRO A 267 -3.31 1.49 25.02
C PRO A 267 -1.93 2.16 24.99
N TYR A 268 -1.18 2.04 23.90
CA TYR A 268 0.19 2.51 23.81
C TYR A 268 0.28 3.89 23.14
N PRO A 269 1.20 4.76 23.60
CA PRO A 269 1.58 5.95 22.85
C PRO A 269 2.16 5.60 21.47
N ILE A 270 1.95 6.49 20.51
CA ILE A 270 2.45 6.33 19.12
C ILE A 270 3.98 6.32 19.03
N GLU A 271 4.67 6.93 20.00
CA GLU A 271 6.13 6.98 20.12
C GLU A 271 6.57 7.27 21.57
N GLY A 272 7.88 7.22 21.83
CA GLY A 272 8.46 7.46 23.16
C GLY A 272 8.85 6.19 23.90
N ILE A 273 9.20 6.34 25.18
CA ILE A 273 9.78 5.26 26.00
C ILE A 273 8.77 4.17 26.36
N ASP A 274 7.48 4.52 26.42
CA ASP A 274 6.37 3.60 26.74
C ASP A 274 5.61 3.16 25.48
N SER A 275 6.19 3.39 24.29
CA SER A 275 5.54 3.12 23.01
C SER A 275 5.33 1.64 22.71
N LEU A 276 4.40 1.37 21.81
CA LEU A 276 4.15 0.02 21.27
C LEU A 276 5.43 -0.64 20.77
N ALA A 277 6.29 0.10 20.05
CA ALA A 277 7.56 -0.44 19.54
C ALA A 277 8.46 -0.99 20.66
N ARG A 278 8.52 -0.30 21.82
CA ARG A 278 9.28 -0.76 22.99
C ARG A 278 8.68 -2.00 23.61
N GLU A 279 7.35 -2.09 23.65
CA GLU A 279 6.65 -3.28 24.13
C GLU A 279 6.94 -4.50 23.26
N LEU A 280 6.87 -4.35 21.93
CA LEU A 280 7.15 -5.44 21.00
C LEU A 280 8.59 -5.97 21.15
N ILE A 281 9.57 -5.08 21.38
CA ILE A 281 10.95 -5.48 21.72
C ILE A 281 10.99 -6.28 23.04
N ALA A 282 10.24 -5.88 24.06
CA ALA A 282 10.20 -6.57 25.34
C ALA A 282 9.59 -7.98 25.21
N LEU A 283 8.51 -8.11 24.43
CA LEU A 283 7.89 -9.40 24.11
C LEU A 283 8.84 -10.31 23.29
N HIS A 284 9.57 -9.75 22.32
CA HIS A 284 10.60 -10.49 21.58
C HIS A 284 11.68 -11.06 22.53
N LYS A 285 12.18 -10.24 23.46
CA LYS A 285 13.12 -10.67 24.50
C LYS A 285 12.53 -11.72 25.45
N ALA A 286 11.22 -11.74 25.63
CA ALA A 286 10.52 -12.76 26.40
C ALA A 286 10.35 -14.11 25.64
N GLY A 287 10.72 -14.15 24.36
CA GLY A 287 10.76 -15.36 23.53
C GLY A 287 9.75 -15.40 22.39
N TRP A 288 8.91 -14.37 22.22
CA TRP A 288 7.95 -14.33 21.12
C TRP A 288 8.66 -14.14 19.77
N ARG A 289 8.11 -14.79 18.74
CA ARG A 289 8.59 -14.73 17.35
C ARG A 289 7.52 -14.32 16.36
N ASN A 290 6.26 -14.64 16.63
CA ASN A 290 5.14 -14.27 15.79
C ASN A 290 4.29 -13.21 16.51
N PHE A 291 3.94 -12.13 15.82
CA PHE A 291 3.23 -10.99 16.39
C PHE A 291 2.04 -10.63 15.51
N MET A 292 0.88 -10.45 16.14
CA MET A 292 -0.33 -9.90 15.54
C MET A 292 -0.60 -8.55 16.20
N VAL A 293 -0.26 -7.46 15.53
CA VAL A 293 -0.42 -6.09 16.05
C VAL A 293 -1.73 -5.53 15.51
N THR A 294 -2.68 -5.27 16.40
CA THR A 294 -4.05 -4.87 16.02
C THR A 294 -4.33 -3.43 16.37
N HIS A 295 -5.30 -2.81 15.69
CA HIS A 295 -5.81 -1.47 15.98
C HIS A 295 -4.73 -0.36 15.95
N CYS A 296 -3.78 -0.43 15.01
CA CYS A 296 -2.80 0.64 14.85
C CYS A 296 -3.46 1.97 14.45
N LYS A 297 -3.01 3.08 15.07
CA LYS A 297 -3.45 4.46 14.81
C LYS A 297 -2.27 5.42 14.79
N GLY A 298 -1.44 5.33 13.76
CA GLY A 298 -0.23 6.14 13.61
C GLY A 298 0.96 5.71 14.49
N HIS A 299 0.91 4.52 15.09
CA HIS A 299 2.04 4.00 15.88
C HIS A 299 3.28 3.84 15.00
N ARG A 300 4.39 4.40 15.47
CA ARG A 300 5.65 4.49 14.73
C ARG A 300 6.61 3.38 15.17
N PHE A 301 7.62 3.12 14.33
CA PHE A 301 8.75 2.25 14.65
C PHE A 301 8.41 0.77 14.95
N ILE A 302 7.25 0.28 14.49
CA ILE A 302 6.90 -1.14 14.62
C ILE A 302 7.93 -1.98 13.85
N GLY A 303 8.49 -3.01 14.48
CA GLY A 303 9.55 -3.86 13.90
C GLY A 303 10.97 -3.33 14.09
N ASN A 304 11.15 -2.18 14.76
CA ASN A 304 12.46 -1.57 14.94
C ASN A 304 13.12 -2.02 16.24
N GLY A 305 14.46 -2.11 16.25
CA GLY A 305 15.23 -2.33 17.47
C GLY A 305 15.15 -3.73 18.08
N PHE A 306 14.71 -4.73 17.30
CA PHE A 306 14.64 -6.13 17.73
C PHE A 306 16.03 -6.78 17.90
N GLY A 307 17.07 -6.18 17.32
CA GLY A 307 18.44 -6.70 17.32
C GLY A 307 18.85 -7.21 15.95
N MET A 308 19.93 -7.99 15.90
CA MET A 308 20.43 -8.65 14.69
C MET A 308 19.76 -10.02 14.54
N GLU A 309 19.79 -10.57 13.32
CA GLU A 309 19.41 -11.96 13.01
C GLU A 309 17.96 -12.33 13.40
N THR A 310 16.99 -11.52 12.98
CA THR A 310 15.57 -11.72 13.28
C THR A 310 14.85 -12.53 12.20
N SER A 311 15.53 -13.46 11.52
CA SER A 311 14.96 -14.21 10.39
C SER A 311 13.83 -15.17 10.79
N ASP A 312 13.72 -15.48 12.08
CA ASP A 312 12.66 -16.30 12.66
C ASP A 312 11.48 -15.45 13.19
N VAL A 313 11.50 -14.12 13.00
CA VAL A 313 10.46 -13.21 13.47
C VAL A 313 9.47 -12.86 12.35
N ARG A 314 8.17 -12.95 12.65
CA ARG A 314 7.07 -12.49 11.80
C ARG A 314 6.19 -11.48 12.54
N ILE A 315 5.85 -10.37 11.88
CA ILE A 315 4.93 -9.36 12.40
C ILE A 315 3.85 -9.07 11.35
N ASP A 316 2.60 -9.34 11.70
CA ASP A 316 1.41 -8.93 10.95
C ASP A 316 0.79 -7.72 11.63
N VAL A 317 0.55 -6.66 10.87
CA VAL A 317 0.11 -5.35 11.39
C VAL A 317 -1.21 -4.95 10.74
N PHE A 318 -2.19 -4.62 11.57
CA PHE A 318 -3.54 -4.24 11.16
C PHE A 318 -3.92 -2.83 11.65
N GLY A 319 -4.62 -2.09 10.79
CA GLY A 319 -4.99 -0.69 11.01
C GLY A 319 -4.01 0.28 10.35
N SER A 320 -3.96 1.52 10.84
CA SER A 320 -3.12 2.59 10.29
C SER A 320 -1.79 2.69 11.01
N VAL A 321 -0.67 2.35 10.36
CA VAL A 321 0.68 2.55 10.92
C VAL A 321 1.21 3.96 10.64
N GLY A 322 2.08 4.44 11.52
CA GLY A 322 2.86 5.66 11.29
C GLY A 322 4.21 5.37 10.65
N ASP A 323 5.08 6.37 10.66
CA ASP A 323 6.43 6.26 10.06
C ASP A 323 7.28 5.10 10.58
N TYR A 324 8.27 4.74 9.77
CA TYR A 324 9.38 3.86 10.15
C TYR A 324 8.99 2.42 10.44
N LEU A 325 7.89 1.91 9.86
CA LEU A 325 7.57 0.48 9.89
C LEU A 325 8.75 -0.34 9.33
N GLY A 326 9.27 -1.29 10.10
CA GLY A 326 10.36 -2.19 9.70
C GLY A 326 11.71 -1.49 9.45
N SER A 327 11.90 -0.29 9.97
CA SER A 327 13.16 0.44 9.79
C SER A 327 14.27 -0.19 10.63
N GLY A 328 15.41 -0.45 9.98
CA GLY A 328 16.58 -1.10 10.56
C GLY A 328 16.36 -2.57 10.90
N SER A 329 15.34 -3.22 10.32
CA SER A 329 15.13 -4.65 10.54
C SER A 329 16.20 -5.50 9.83
N ASP A 330 16.53 -6.63 10.45
CA ASP A 330 17.64 -7.53 10.05
C ASP A 330 17.17 -8.99 9.98
N GLY A 331 16.25 -9.27 9.07
CA GLY A 331 15.84 -10.64 8.69
C GLY A 331 14.36 -10.93 8.79
N MET A 332 13.59 -10.17 9.57
CA MET A 332 12.18 -10.49 9.85
C MET A 332 11.27 -10.40 8.63
N THR A 333 10.12 -11.05 8.73
CA THR A 333 9.02 -10.92 7.79
C THR A 333 7.95 -10.00 8.37
N ILE A 334 7.63 -8.91 7.69
CA ILE A 334 6.58 -7.96 8.10
C ILE A 334 5.49 -7.92 7.03
N HIS A 335 4.25 -8.15 7.44
CA HIS A 335 3.06 -7.90 6.61
C HIS A 335 2.29 -6.70 7.17
N MET A 336 2.08 -5.71 6.32
CA MET A 336 1.20 -4.57 6.59
C MET A 336 -0.13 -4.78 5.86
N HIS A 337 -1.19 -5.08 6.61
CA HIS A 337 -2.54 -5.29 6.09
C HIS A 337 -3.25 -3.95 5.88
N GLY A 338 -2.88 -3.26 4.82
CA GLY A 338 -3.35 -1.92 4.48
C GLY A 338 -2.20 -1.04 4.00
N ASN A 339 -2.33 0.26 4.23
CA ASN A 339 -1.36 1.27 3.78
C ASN A 339 -0.29 1.52 4.84
N ALA A 340 0.91 1.90 4.42
CA ALA A 340 2.00 2.29 5.30
C ALA A 340 2.41 3.76 5.06
N GLN A 341 2.93 4.43 6.09
CA GLN A 341 3.32 5.84 6.01
C GLN A 341 4.74 6.02 5.43
N ASP A 342 5.46 7.05 5.86
CA ASP A 342 6.77 7.40 5.33
C ASP A 342 7.88 6.55 5.96
N GLN A 343 9.01 6.45 5.26
CA GLN A 343 10.25 5.84 5.75
C GLN A 343 10.12 4.37 6.19
N VAL A 344 9.11 3.68 5.67
CA VAL A 344 8.97 2.22 5.77
C VAL A 344 10.24 1.56 5.22
N ALA A 345 10.75 0.53 5.88
CA ALA A 345 11.97 -0.18 5.50
C ALA A 345 13.22 0.73 5.39
N GLN A 346 13.26 1.88 6.06
CA GLN A 346 14.49 2.68 6.12
C GLN A 346 15.63 1.82 6.68
N ILE A 347 16.80 1.86 6.03
CA ILE A 347 17.99 1.08 6.36
C ILE A 347 17.72 -0.43 6.58
N HIS A 348 16.67 -0.97 5.93
CA HIS A 348 16.33 -2.39 5.97
C HIS A 348 17.51 -3.23 5.45
N LYS A 349 18.00 -4.16 6.28
CA LYS A 349 19.22 -4.91 5.96
C LYS A 349 18.93 -6.18 5.17
N CYS A 350 17.98 -6.97 5.64
CA CYS A 350 17.48 -8.18 4.99
C CYS A 350 16.13 -8.57 5.61
N GLY A 351 15.49 -9.59 5.03
CA GLY A 351 14.14 -10.02 5.41
C GLY A 351 13.14 -9.75 4.30
N THR A 352 11.85 -9.78 4.65
CA THR A 352 10.76 -9.54 3.70
C THR A 352 9.77 -8.54 4.29
N LEU A 353 9.41 -7.49 3.54
CA LEU A 353 8.35 -6.56 3.93
C LEU A 353 7.29 -6.49 2.82
N VAL A 354 6.05 -6.81 3.17
CA VAL A 354 4.91 -6.87 2.26
C VAL A 354 3.87 -5.85 2.70
N VAL A 355 3.49 -4.93 1.81
CA VAL A 355 2.42 -3.95 2.06
C VAL A 355 1.24 -4.26 1.15
N HIS A 356 0.06 -4.51 1.73
CA HIS A 356 -1.19 -4.81 1.01
C HIS A 356 -1.98 -3.53 0.65
N GLY A 357 -1.26 -2.45 0.37
CA GLY A 357 -1.80 -1.12 0.05
C GLY A 357 -0.70 -0.24 -0.53
N ASP A 358 -0.85 1.07 -0.35
CA ASP A 358 0.12 2.10 -0.75
C ASP A 358 1.16 2.38 0.35
N VAL A 359 2.28 2.98 -0.04
CA VAL A 359 3.34 3.43 0.85
C VAL A 359 3.68 4.91 0.68
N GLY A 360 4.01 5.56 1.79
CA GLY A 360 4.44 6.97 1.83
C GLY A 360 5.84 7.22 1.28
N GLN A 361 6.36 8.41 1.57
CA GLN A 361 7.64 8.89 1.05
C GLN A 361 8.83 8.10 1.57
N CYS A 362 9.91 8.07 0.79
CA CYS A 362 11.20 7.51 1.21
C CYS A 362 11.10 6.03 1.63
N TYR A 363 10.20 5.27 1.01
CA TYR A 363 10.12 3.82 1.19
C TYR A 363 11.47 3.17 0.85
N GLY A 364 12.01 2.38 1.77
CA GLY A 364 13.29 1.72 1.60
C GLY A 364 14.50 2.67 1.62
N TYR A 365 14.39 3.90 2.16
CA TYR A 365 15.53 4.83 2.22
C TYR A 365 16.76 4.16 2.84
N GLY A 366 17.82 4.01 2.06
CA GLY A 366 19.11 3.55 2.54
C GLY A 366 19.14 2.06 2.83
N ALA A 367 18.15 1.31 2.34
CA ALA A 367 18.10 -0.14 2.42
C ALA A 367 19.40 -0.77 1.90
N LYS A 368 19.79 -1.89 2.52
CA LYS A 368 21.03 -2.63 2.24
C LYS A 368 20.79 -3.95 1.51
N GLY A 369 19.57 -4.48 1.61
CA GLY A 369 19.21 -5.82 1.15
C GLY A 369 17.73 -6.11 1.42
N GLY A 370 17.33 -7.37 1.25
CA GLY A 370 15.96 -7.82 1.52
C GLY A 370 15.02 -7.74 0.34
N ARG A 371 13.81 -8.25 0.53
CA ARG A 371 12.73 -8.30 -0.46
C ARG A 371 11.56 -7.44 0.01
N LEU A 372 11.14 -6.53 -0.83
CA LEU A 372 10.19 -5.48 -0.51
C LEU A 372 9.07 -5.51 -1.54
N PHE A 373 7.82 -5.52 -1.09
CA PHE A 373 6.65 -5.67 -1.95
C PHE A 373 5.58 -4.64 -1.59
N VAL A 374 4.98 -4.02 -2.62
CA VAL A 374 3.88 -3.06 -2.49
C VAL A 374 2.77 -3.43 -3.47
N GLN A 375 1.55 -3.66 -2.96
CA GLN A 375 0.38 -3.96 -3.80
C GLN A 375 -0.07 -2.75 -4.63
N GLY A 376 -0.01 -1.56 -4.04
CA GLY A 376 -0.42 -0.32 -4.67
C GLY A 376 0.76 0.53 -5.12
N ASN A 377 0.67 1.80 -4.82
CA ASN A 377 1.59 2.86 -5.23
C ASN A 377 2.61 3.17 -4.14
N ALA A 378 3.76 3.71 -4.55
CA ALA A 378 4.72 4.36 -3.68
C ALA A 378 4.72 5.88 -3.91
N ALA A 379 4.89 6.67 -2.85
CA ALA A 379 5.00 8.11 -2.98
C ALA A 379 6.40 8.53 -3.51
N GLY A 380 6.88 9.73 -3.16
CA GLY A 380 8.16 10.26 -3.65
C GLY A 380 9.39 9.62 -2.99
N ARG A 381 10.49 9.53 -3.76
CA ARG A 381 11.80 9.03 -3.34
C ARG A 381 11.87 7.56 -2.84
N PRO A 382 11.13 6.58 -3.40
CA PRO A 382 11.36 5.19 -3.01
C PRO A 382 12.79 4.78 -3.37
N MET A 383 13.43 4.00 -2.50
CA MET A 383 14.79 3.47 -2.65
C MET A 383 15.91 4.51 -2.72
N ILE A 384 15.66 5.73 -2.24
CA ILE A 384 16.69 6.76 -2.17
C ILE A 384 17.90 6.28 -1.35
N ASN A 385 19.12 6.53 -1.84
CA ASN A 385 20.39 6.20 -1.17
C ASN A 385 20.58 4.71 -0.81
N SER A 386 19.79 3.81 -1.40
CA SER A 386 19.90 2.39 -1.15
C SER A 386 21.13 1.78 -1.83
N VAL A 387 21.72 0.79 -1.17
CA VAL A 387 23.01 0.18 -1.54
C VAL A 387 22.95 -1.34 -1.35
N GLY A 388 23.91 -2.09 -1.86
CA GLY A 388 23.94 -3.54 -1.65
C GLY A 388 22.92 -4.28 -2.51
N SER A 389 22.06 -5.11 -1.91
CA SER A 389 21.19 -6.06 -2.64
C SER A 389 19.67 -5.90 -2.44
N PRO A 390 19.10 -4.70 -2.18
CA PRO A 390 17.67 -4.59 -1.92
C PRO A 390 16.87 -4.80 -3.20
N LYS A 391 15.77 -5.55 -3.10
CA LYS A 391 14.88 -5.90 -4.22
C LYS A 391 13.48 -5.40 -3.91
N LEU A 392 12.93 -4.56 -4.77
CA LEU A 392 11.59 -3.97 -4.58
C LEU A 392 10.68 -4.30 -5.77
N VAL A 393 9.45 -4.73 -5.50
CA VAL A 393 8.34 -4.79 -6.46
C VAL A 393 7.26 -3.77 -6.09
N ILE A 394 6.95 -2.88 -7.02
CA ILE A 394 5.82 -1.94 -6.95
C ILE A 394 4.82 -2.35 -8.02
N ASN A 395 3.61 -2.76 -7.63
CA ASN A 395 2.60 -3.17 -8.60
C ASN A 395 1.90 -1.99 -9.27
N GLY A 396 1.56 -0.96 -8.49
CA GLY A 396 1.08 0.31 -9.02
C GLY A 396 2.21 1.11 -9.64
N THR A 397 2.34 2.35 -9.21
CA THR A 397 3.38 3.26 -9.68
C THR A 397 4.15 3.94 -8.54
N ALA A 398 5.06 4.85 -8.90
CA ALA A 398 5.77 5.72 -7.99
C ALA A 398 5.70 7.19 -8.43
N LEU A 399 5.79 8.11 -7.48
CA LEU A 399 6.00 9.54 -7.77
C LEU A 399 7.48 9.80 -8.11
N ASP A 400 7.94 11.05 -8.03
CA ASP A 400 9.30 11.41 -8.44
C ASP A 400 10.43 10.75 -7.67
N TYR A 401 11.62 10.76 -8.29
CA TYR A 401 12.90 10.39 -7.68
C TYR A 401 12.95 8.92 -7.26
N LEU A 402 12.26 8.05 -8.00
CA LEU A 402 12.38 6.61 -7.79
C LEU A 402 13.85 6.19 -8.01
N ALA A 403 14.41 5.55 -6.98
CA ALA A 403 15.79 5.11 -6.90
C ALA A 403 16.80 6.25 -7.15
N GLU A 404 16.58 7.41 -6.53
CA GLU A 404 17.58 8.49 -6.45
C GLU A 404 18.83 8.05 -5.65
N SER A 405 20.03 8.32 -6.16
CA SER A 405 21.30 7.95 -5.56
C SER A 405 21.36 6.45 -5.22
N PHE A 406 20.84 5.61 -6.12
CA PHE A 406 20.87 4.16 -5.95
C PHE A 406 22.28 3.65 -6.28
N MET A 407 22.90 2.96 -5.33
CA MET A 407 24.28 2.48 -5.40
C MET A 407 24.32 0.98 -5.09
N ALA A 408 23.42 0.23 -5.73
CA ALA A 408 23.15 -1.16 -5.39
C ALA A 408 23.91 -2.19 -6.26
N GLY A 409 24.99 -1.81 -6.95
CA GLY A 409 25.78 -2.75 -7.77
C GLY A 409 25.00 -3.38 -8.94
N ASP A 410 25.58 -4.34 -9.66
CA ASP A 410 24.90 -4.98 -10.81
C ASP A 410 23.90 -6.05 -10.33
N PRO A 411 22.60 -5.98 -10.70
CA PRO A 411 21.63 -7.03 -10.39
C PRO A 411 22.05 -8.44 -10.79
N LEU A 412 22.81 -8.59 -11.88
CA LEU A 412 23.30 -9.89 -12.38
C LEU A 412 24.43 -10.46 -11.49
N GLU A 413 25.07 -9.60 -10.70
CA GLU A 413 26.13 -9.96 -9.74
C GLU A 413 25.62 -9.87 -8.29
N GLY A 414 24.30 -10.01 -8.09
CA GLY A 414 23.66 -10.00 -6.77
C GLY A 414 23.35 -8.60 -6.21
N GLY A 415 23.48 -7.56 -7.02
CA GLY A 415 23.08 -6.19 -6.70
C GLY A 415 21.56 -6.00 -6.56
N GLY A 416 21.17 -4.82 -6.10
CA GLY A 416 19.78 -4.43 -5.89
C GLY A 416 19.10 -3.88 -7.14
N PHE A 417 17.78 -3.97 -7.17
CA PHE A 417 16.95 -3.47 -8.26
C PHE A 417 15.52 -3.17 -7.82
N VAL A 418 14.79 -2.47 -8.68
CA VAL A 418 13.37 -2.17 -8.51
C VAL A 418 12.59 -2.70 -9.72
N ILE A 419 11.41 -3.27 -9.50
CA ILE A 419 10.43 -3.63 -10.52
C ILE A 419 9.21 -2.73 -10.37
N VAL A 420 8.74 -2.13 -11.46
CA VAL A 420 7.49 -1.34 -11.51
C VAL A 420 6.55 -1.96 -12.54
N ASN A 421 5.39 -2.44 -12.11
CA ASN A 421 4.44 -3.10 -13.00
C ASN A 421 3.43 -2.13 -13.63
N GLY A 422 3.14 -0.98 -13.02
CA GLY A 422 2.27 0.02 -13.62
C GLY A 422 0.85 -0.47 -13.87
N ILE A 423 0.26 -1.20 -12.92
CA ILE A 423 -1.11 -1.72 -13.00
C ILE A 423 -2.00 -1.15 -11.91
N GLN A 424 -3.31 -1.20 -12.11
CA GLN A 424 -4.31 -0.91 -11.09
C GLN A 424 -5.35 -2.02 -11.02
N PHE A 425 -6.16 -1.98 -9.96
CA PHE A 425 -7.30 -2.88 -9.81
C PHE A 425 -8.59 -2.10 -10.04
N GLU A 426 -9.43 -2.62 -10.92
CA GLU A 426 -10.79 -2.14 -11.14
C GLU A 426 -11.71 -2.51 -9.96
N PRO A 427 -12.89 -1.88 -9.83
CA PRO A 427 -13.83 -2.16 -8.72
C PRO A 427 -14.25 -3.63 -8.61
N ASN A 428 -14.28 -4.36 -9.73
CA ASN A 428 -14.57 -5.81 -9.79
C ASN A 428 -13.35 -6.69 -9.49
N GLY A 429 -12.20 -6.11 -9.16
CA GLY A 429 -10.95 -6.81 -8.91
C GLY A 429 -10.14 -7.21 -10.15
N GLU A 430 -10.61 -6.89 -11.36
CA GLU A 430 -9.83 -7.08 -12.57
C GLU A 430 -8.60 -6.18 -12.58
N ILE A 431 -7.52 -6.65 -13.21
CA ILE A 431 -6.27 -5.90 -13.34
C ILE A 431 -6.28 -5.16 -14.68
N SER A 432 -6.10 -3.84 -14.63
CA SER A 432 -5.91 -2.99 -15.80
C SER A 432 -4.54 -2.33 -15.77
N ASP A 433 -4.09 -1.86 -16.94
CA ASP A 433 -2.80 -1.21 -17.09
C ASP A 433 -2.97 0.30 -16.87
N LEU A 434 -2.01 0.94 -16.19
CA LEU A 434 -1.97 2.40 -16.09
C LEU A 434 -1.54 3.00 -17.44
N ASP A 435 -2.12 4.16 -17.80
CA ASP A 435 -1.74 4.91 -19.02
C ASP A 435 -0.23 5.19 -19.07
N THR A 436 0.36 5.47 -17.91
CA THR A 436 1.81 5.55 -17.74
C THR A 436 2.23 4.69 -16.54
N PRO A 437 3.19 3.76 -16.71
CA PRO A 437 3.67 2.94 -15.60
C PRO A 437 4.44 3.76 -14.56
N TYR A 438 4.93 4.95 -14.95
CA TYR A 438 5.63 5.89 -14.08
C TYR A 438 5.33 7.34 -14.50
N PRO A 439 4.45 8.06 -13.78
CA PRO A 439 4.13 9.46 -14.06
C PRO A 439 5.17 10.43 -13.50
N GLY A 440 6.13 9.97 -12.69
CA GLY A 440 7.15 10.82 -12.10
C GLY A 440 8.24 11.29 -13.08
N GLY A 441 9.06 12.21 -12.61
CA GLY A 441 10.32 12.65 -13.19
C GLY A 441 11.52 12.36 -12.27
N ASN A 442 12.73 12.67 -12.76
CA ASN A 442 13.99 12.38 -12.08
C ASN A 442 14.18 10.89 -11.76
N LEU A 443 13.68 10.01 -12.62
CA LEU A 443 13.84 8.58 -12.47
C LEU A 443 15.33 8.24 -12.49
N PHE A 444 15.77 7.51 -11.47
CA PHE A 444 17.13 7.02 -11.34
C PHE A 444 18.22 8.11 -11.24
N SER A 445 17.84 9.28 -10.71
CA SER A 445 18.73 10.43 -10.52
C SER A 445 19.95 10.11 -9.68
N LEU A 446 21.16 10.47 -10.13
CA LEU A 446 22.43 10.32 -9.38
C LEU A 446 22.81 8.87 -9.02
N SER A 447 22.15 7.88 -9.61
CA SER A 447 22.46 6.48 -9.37
C SER A 447 23.80 6.09 -9.99
N SER A 448 24.52 5.21 -9.29
CA SER A 448 25.79 4.64 -9.76
C SER A 448 25.78 3.10 -9.82
N GLY A 449 24.71 2.46 -9.34
CA GLY A 449 24.51 1.03 -9.43
C GLY A 449 23.04 0.63 -9.26
N GLY A 450 22.75 -0.61 -9.60
CA GLY A 450 21.42 -1.21 -9.62
C GLY A 450 20.75 -1.11 -10.99
N ALA A 451 19.51 -1.56 -11.07
CA ALA A 451 18.65 -1.35 -12.23
C ALA A 451 17.19 -1.13 -11.83
N ILE A 452 16.42 -0.57 -12.76
CA ILE A 452 14.96 -0.56 -12.70
C ILE A 452 14.44 -1.41 -13.87
N TYR A 453 13.52 -2.31 -13.58
CA TYR A 453 12.78 -3.10 -14.56
C TYR A 453 11.35 -2.57 -14.58
N VAL A 454 10.96 -1.92 -15.66
CA VAL A 454 9.64 -1.30 -15.78
C VAL A 454 8.83 -2.04 -16.83
N ARG A 455 7.61 -2.44 -16.47
CA ARG A 455 6.61 -2.95 -17.41
C ARG A 455 6.13 -1.78 -18.26
N ASP A 456 6.60 -1.70 -19.51
CA ASP A 456 6.34 -0.59 -20.43
C ASP A 456 6.21 -1.12 -21.87
N PRO A 457 5.20 -1.95 -22.15
CA PRO A 457 5.05 -2.65 -23.44
C PRO A 457 4.86 -1.70 -24.62
N SER A 458 4.33 -0.51 -24.37
CA SER A 458 4.06 0.52 -25.39
C SER A 458 5.18 1.56 -25.51
N ASN A 459 6.30 1.38 -24.79
CA ASN A 459 7.42 2.34 -24.75
C ASN A 459 6.97 3.77 -24.42
N VAL A 460 6.05 3.92 -23.47
CA VAL A 460 5.52 5.21 -23.01
C VAL A 460 6.62 6.01 -22.30
N LEU A 461 7.50 5.34 -21.54
CA LEU A 461 8.55 6.05 -20.83
C LEU A 461 9.65 6.55 -21.77
N SER A 462 10.05 7.79 -21.54
CA SER A 462 10.96 8.53 -22.40
C SER A 462 12.26 8.90 -21.67
N PRO A 463 13.40 9.06 -22.40
CA PRO A 463 14.65 9.49 -21.79
C PRO A 463 14.56 10.81 -20.99
N SER A 464 13.59 11.68 -21.30
CA SER A 464 13.36 12.93 -20.55
C SER A 464 12.87 12.74 -19.12
N GLN A 465 12.39 11.55 -18.74
CA GLN A 465 12.05 11.25 -17.34
C GLN A 465 13.26 10.74 -16.55
N LEU A 466 14.29 10.26 -17.25
CA LEU A 466 15.52 9.77 -16.65
C LEU A 466 16.43 10.93 -16.27
N ASN A 467 17.17 10.78 -15.18
CA ASN A 467 18.22 11.72 -14.81
C ASN A 467 19.52 10.93 -14.55
N GLY A 468 20.37 10.79 -15.56
CA GLY A 468 21.60 9.99 -15.39
C GLY A 468 21.42 8.48 -15.57
N GLY A 469 20.30 8.03 -16.15
CA GLY A 469 20.07 6.65 -16.57
C GLY A 469 19.88 6.49 -18.08
N GLU A 470 19.94 5.26 -18.57
CA GLU A 470 19.64 4.88 -19.95
C GLU A 470 18.78 3.63 -20.01
N PHE A 471 17.90 3.56 -21.03
CA PHE A 471 17.17 2.34 -21.35
C PHE A 471 18.09 1.37 -22.09
N VAL A 472 18.04 0.11 -21.70
CA VAL A 472 18.71 -1.01 -22.36
C VAL A 472 17.74 -2.17 -22.52
N ASP A 473 18.07 -3.08 -23.43
CA ASP A 473 17.26 -4.27 -23.67
C ASP A 473 17.28 -5.19 -22.45
N LEU A 474 16.13 -5.82 -22.18
CA LEU A 474 16.03 -6.88 -21.18
C LEU A 474 16.63 -8.17 -21.75
N THR A 475 17.60 -8.76 -21.04
CA THR A 475 18.20 -10.05 -21.40
C THR A 475 17.55 -11.21 -20.66
N ASP A 476 17.78 -12.44 -21.12
CA ASP A 476 17.33 -13.64 -20.41
C ASP A 476 17.91 -13.73 -18.98
N ALA A 477 19.16 -13.30 -18.79
CA ALA A 477 19.79 -13.25 -17.47
C ALA A 477 19.12 -12.25 -16.54
N ASP A 478 18.62 -11.13 -17.08
CA ASP A 478 17.81 -10.18 -16.30
C ASP A 478 16.49 -10.83 -15.86
N TRP A 479 15.85 -11.56 -16.78
CA TRP A 479 14.61 -12.27 -16.49
C TRP A 479 14.78 -13.32 -15.40
N ASP A 480 15.85 -14.11 -15.44
CA ASP A 480 16.19 -15.11 -14.42
C ASP A 480 16.31 -14.48 -13.01
N VAL A 481 16.72 -13.21 -12.93
CA VAL A 481 16.83 -12.47 -11.67
C VAL A 481 15.47 -11.91 -11.18
N ILE A 482 14.62 -11.42 -12.08
CA ILE A 482 13.35 -10.76 -11.69
C ILE A 482 12.15 -11.71 -11.60
N GLN A 483 12.11 -12.78 -12.39
CA GLN A 483 10.99 -13.72 -12.42
C GLN A 483 10.66 -14.29 -11.03
N PRO A 484 11.63 -14.73 -10.20
CA PRO A 484 11.30 -15.29 -8.88
C PRO A 484 10.58 -14.29 -7.97
N LEU A 485 10.88 -12.99 -8.08
CA LEU A 485 10.21 -11.96 -7.30
C LEU A 485 8.80 -11.70 -7.82
N LEU A 486 8.57 -11.81 -9.14
CA LEU A 486 7.22 -11.70 -9.70
C LEU A 486 6.33 -12.91 -9.33
N VAL A 487 6.92 -14.10 -9.20
CA VAL A 487 6.21 -15.28 -8.67
C VAL A 487 5.86 -15.10 -7.19
N GLU A 488 6.81 -14.62 -6.37
CA GLU A 488 6.53 -14.29 -4.97
C GLU A 488 5.48 -13.16 -4.84
N ASN A 489 5.48 -12.20 -5.76
CA ASN A 489 4.47 -11.15 -5.83
C ASN A 489 3.07 -11.71 -6.13
N GLU A 490 2.96 -12.75 -6.97
CA GLU A 490 1.71 -13.50 -7.18
C GLU A 490 1.23 -14.16 -5.88
N GLU A 491 2.13 -14.79 -5.12
CA GLU A 491 1.80 -15.37 -3.81
C GLU A 491 1.23 -14.33 -2.85
N HIS A 492 1.80 -13.12 -2.79
CA HIS A 492 1.35 -12.05 -1.88
C HIS A 492 0.05 -11.39 -2.32
N TYR A 493 -0.13 -11.11 -3.62
CA TYR A 493 -1.20 -10.22 -4.10
C TYR A 493 -2.17 -10.84 -5.10
N GLY A 494 -1.79 -11.94 -5.74
CA GLY A 494 -2.69 -12.73 -6.60
C GLY A 494 -2.73 -12.12 -7.98
N ILE A 495 -1.63 -11.46 -8.34
CA ILE A 495 -1.35 -10.84 -9.63
C ILE A 495 -0.58 -11.90 -10.41
N PRO A 496 -1.24 -12.64 -11.32
CA PRO A 496 -0.58 -13.75 -11.98
C PRO A 496 0.59 -13.26 -12.84
N LEU A 497 1.72 -13.97 -12.82
CA LEU A 497 2.83 -13.65 -13.71
C LEU A 497 2.39 -13.60 -15.19
N ALA A 498 1.51 -14.53 -15.58
CA ALA A 498 0.91 -14.55 -16.91
C ALA A 498 0.13 -13.26 -17.22
N ARG A 499 -0.58 -12.68 -16.23
CA ARG A 499 -1.29 -11.41 -16.41
C ARG A 499 -0.31 -10.25 -16.63
N LEU A 500 0.82 -10.24 -15.92
CA LEU A 500 1.86 -9.21 -16.13
C LEU A 500 2.49 -9.31 -17.52
N LEU A 501 2.60 -10.51 -18.09
CA LEU A 501 3.12 -10.72 -19.45
C LEU A 501 2.06 -10.58 -20.55
N THR A 502 0.78 -10.43 -20.19
CA THR A 502 -0.31 -10.26 -21.15
C THR A 502 -0.39 -8.79 -21.58
N VAL A 503 -0.37 -8.56 -22.89
CA VAL A 503 -0.52 -7.24 -23.54
C VAL A 503 -1.54 -7.40 -24.67
N GLU A 504 -2.58 -6.57 -24.68
CA GLU A 504 -3.67 -6.65 -25.68
C GLU A 504 -4.30 -8.05 -25.79
N GLY A 505 -4.39 -8.78 -24.68
CA GLY A 505 -4.98 -10.11 -24.61
C GLY A 505 -4.07 -11.26 -25.03
N GLU A 506 -2.82 -10.99 -25.44
CA GLU A 506 -1.85 -12.01 -25.82
C GLU A 506 -0.66 -12.02 -24.84
N ILE A 507 -0.22 -13.22 -24.44
CA ILE A 507 1.00 -13.37 -23.64
C ILE A 507 2.20 -13.08 -24.55
N ARG A 508 3.01 -12.11 -24.15
CA ARG A 508 4.23 -11.67 -24.84
C ARG A 508 5.49 -12.18 -24.14
N SER A 509 6.62 -12.14 -24.84
CA SER A 509 7.91 -12.46 -24.23
C SER A 509 8.31 -11.36 -23.23
N PRO A 510 9.07 -11.68 -22.16
CA PRO A 510 9.45 -10.68 -21.16
C PRO A 510 10.13 -9.43 -21.74
N SER A 511 10.96 -9.57 -22.76
CA SER A 511 11.68 -8.48 -23.42
C SER A 511 10.79 -7.56 -24.26
N GLU A 512 9.58 -8.00 -24.62
CA GLU A 512 8.57 -7.16 -25.27
C GLU A 512 7.72 -6.38 -24.25
N VAL A 513 7.74 -6.78 -22.98
CA VAL A 513 6.87 -6.20 -21.94
C VAL A 513 7.68 -5.34 -20.97
N TYR A 514 8.86 -5.79 -20.57
CA TYR A 514 9.71 -5.12 -19.59
C TYR A 514 10.92 -4.47 -20.26
N ARG A 515 11.21 -3.24 -19.84
CA ARG A 515 12.41 -2.49 -20.21
C ARG A 515 13.34 -2.37 -19.01
N LYS A 516 14.65 -2.39 -19.24
CA LYS A 516 15.66 -2.22 -18.20
C LYS A 516 16.21 -0.80 -18.26
N ILE A 517 16.38 -0.18 -17.10
CA ILE A 517 17.04 1.11 -16.93
C ILE A 517 18.28 0.90 -16.07
N ILE A 518 19.43 1.35 -16.56
CA ILE A 518 20.72 1.28 -15.87
C ILE A 518 21.33 2.68 -15.72
N PRO A 519 22.30 2.87 -14.81
CA PRO A 519 22.93 4.17 -14.66
C PRO A 519 23.84 4.42 -15.85
N LEU A 520 23.85 5.65 -16.37
CA LEU A 520 24.81 6.04 -17.39
C LEU A 520 26.23 5.82 -16.85
N LYS A 521 27.08 5.18 -17.65
CA LYS A 521 28.51 5.10 -17.36
C LYS A 521 29.12 6.50 -17.32
N ASN A 522 29.19 7.07 -16.12
CA ASN A 522 29.70 8.41 -15.94
C ASN A 522 31.21 8.37 -16.20
N LYS A 523 31.69 9.08 -17.24
CA LYS A 523 33.13 9.15 -17.56
C LYS A 523 33.99 9.59 -16.37
N ALA A 524 33.42 10.33 -15.40
CA ALA A 524 34.10 10.74 -14.18
C ALA A 524 34.36 9.57 -13.21
N LEU A 525 33.44 8.60 -13.07
CA LEU A 525 33.60 7.42 -12.20
C LEU A 525 34.57 6.40 -12.81
N SER A 526 34.67 6.34 -14.14
CA SER A 526 35.66 5.49 -14.83
C SER A 526 37.12 5.85 -14.52
N VAL A 527 37.37 7.04 -13.95
CA VAL A 527 38.70 7.46 -13.49
C VAL A 527 39.02 6.85 -12.12
N GLU A 528 38.05 6.74 -11.23
CA GLU A 528 38.21 6.08 -9.92
C GLU A 528 38.23 4.56 -10.05
N ASP A 529 37.41 3.96 -10.92
CA ASP A 529 37.44 2.51 -11.18
C ASP A 529 38.77 2.08 -11.81
N ASN A 530 39.36 2.89 -12.70
CA ASN A 530 40.70 2.65 -13.23
C ASN A 530 41.80 2.87 -12.19
N TRP A 531 41.55 3.68 -11.15
CA TRP A 531 42.51 3.87 -10.05
C TRP A 531 42.44 2.72 -9.04
N ALA A 532 41.24 2.29 -8.68
CA ALA A 532 40.99 1.16 -7.77
C ALA A 532 41.32 -0.21 -8.39
N GLY A 533 41.26 -0.37 -9.71
CA GLY A 533 41.69 -1.59 -10.40
C GLY A 533 43.21 -1.71 -10.59
N ASN A 534 43.97 -0.63 -10.35
CA ASN A 534 45.43 -0.58 -10.51
C ASN A 534 46.20 -0.51 -9.17
N HIS A 535 45.50 -0.58 -8.03
CA HIS A 535 46.04 -0.63 -6.67
C HIS A 535 45.37 -1.75 -5.90
#